data_AF-A0A395MNN9-F1
#
_entry.id   AF-A0A395MNN9-F1
#
_cell.length_a   1.000
_cell.length_b   1.000
_cell.length_c   1.000
_cell.angle_alpha   90.00
_cell.angle_beta   90.00
_cell.angle_gamma   90.00
#
_symmetry.space_group_name_H-M   'P 1'
#
loop_
_entity.id
_entity.type
_entity.pdbx_description
1 polymer ?
#
loop_
_entity_poly.entity_id
_entity_poly.type
_entity_poly.pdbx_seq_one_letter_code
_entity_poly.pdbx_strand_id
1 'polypeptide(L)'
;MPPRISPFSTPLCCRTTAKAPISSLTAYLAGLSLQTRNASILGSLANNPGAIHQKKRVGRGPSSGHGKTSGRGHKGQKQHGKVKPWFQGGQTPLIVKHGRKGFSNFRAPQMSEVNIDQIQAWIDQGRLDPTKQITPKELIECGIIGTLKDGVKILSRGADTLKQPIDVMVSRISASAIAAIEDAGGKVLTRYYTKLAIKRLLTGESVNTDKPLPQGAEHVDTVLATARAAPFRYRLPDPTSREDIEYYRDPAHRGYLSHQLAPGESPSLYFRVPGVHKIKSEVKKEKAATEETLF
;
A
#
# COMPACT_ATOMS: atom_id res chain seq x y z
N MET A 1 54.96 -6.79 -12.43
CA MET A 1 55.11 -7.01 -13.89
C MET A 1 53.91 -7.78 -14.42
N PRO A 2 53.20 -7.23 -15.42
CA PRO A 2 52.16 -7.92 -16.20
C PRO A 2 52.82 -8.65 -17.42
N PRO A 3 52.09 -9.03 -18.49
CA PRO A 3 51.52 -10.36 -18.74
C PRO A 3 52.18 -11.09 -19.93
N ARG A 4 51.91 -12.40 -20.10
CA ARG A 4 52.06 -13.07 -21.40
C ARG A 4 50.72 -13.64 -21.85
N ILE A 5 50.16 -12.96 -22.85
CA ILE A 5 49.04 -13.41 -23.68
C ILE A 5 49.63 -14.28 -24.80
N SER A 6 48.99 -15.40 -25.11
CA SER A 6 49.09 -16.11 -26.39
C SER A 6 47.82 -16.97 -26.58
N PRO A 7 47.44 -17.35 -27.82
CA PRO A 7 46.23 -16.74 -28.37
C PRO A 7 45.21 -17.73 -28.95
N PHE A 8 44.03 -17.17 -29.26
CA PHE A 8 43.01 -17.62 -30.21
C PHE A 8 42.21 -18.92 -30.01
N SER A 9 40.89 -18.69 -30.07
CA SER A 9 39.87 -19.48 -30.77
C SER A 9 39.36 -20.77 -30.12
N THR A 10 38.35 -20.64 -29.26
CA THR A 10 37.32 -21.68 -29.09
C THR A 10 36.12 -21.32 -29.96
N PRO A 11 35.67 -22.18 -30.89
CA PRO A 11 34.36 -22.00 -31.47
C PRO A 11 33.31 -22.40 -30.44
N LEU A 12 32.30 -21.55 -30.27
CA LEU A 12 31.01 -21.92 -29.68
C LEU A 12 30.49 -23.17 -30.41
N CYS A 13 30.51 -24.31 -29.73
CA CYS A 13 29.69 -25.44 -30.13
C CYS A 13 28.31 -25.26 -29.51
N CYS A 14 27.50 -24.38 -30.09
CA CYS A 14 26.05 -24.49 -29.99
C CYS A 14 25.65 -25.82 -30.63
N ARG A 15 25.44 -26.86 -29.82
CA ARG A 15 24.64 -28.01 -30.26
C ARG A 15 23.18 -27.57 -30.34
N THR A 16 22.85 -26.85 -31.42
CA THR A 16 21.51 -26.92 -31.98
C THR A 16 21.27 -28.38 -32.34
N THR A 17 20.33 -29.04 -31.66
CA THR A 17 19.81 -30.30 -32.13
C THR A 17 19.18 -30.05 -33.51
N ALA A 18 19.91 -30.38 -34.57
CA ALA A 18 19.37 -30.39 -35.91
C ALA A 18 18.14 -31.32 -35.89
N LYS A 19 16.95 -30.76 -36.10
CA LYS A 19 15.79 -31.55 -36.48
C LYS A 19 16.17 -32.25 -37.78
N ALA A 20 16.32 -33.57 -37.74
CA ALA A 20 16.44 -34.36 -38.94
C ALA A 20 15.23 -34.04 -39.86
N PRO A 21 15.43 -33.89 -41.18
CA PRO A 21 14.32 -33.71 -42.10
C PRO A 21 13.46 -34.97 -42.04
N ILE A 22 12.21 -34.80 -41.64
CA ILE A 22 11.20 -35.84 -41.62
C ILE A 22 10.86 -36.14 -43.09
N SER A 23 11.63 -37.03 -43.71
CA SER A 23 11.53 -37.36 -45.14
C SER A 23 10.53 -38.48 -45.44
N SER A 24 9.80 -38.97 -44.45
CA SER A 24 8.79 -39.99 -44.67
C SER A 24 7.38 -39.40 -44.63
N LEU A 25 6.63 -39.59 -45.72
CA LEU A 25 5.18 -39.34 -45.83
C LEU A 25 4.41 -39.99 -44.68
N THR A 26 4.94 -41.10 -44.15
CA THR A 26 4.42 -41.81 -42.96
C THR A 26 4.45 -40.97 -41.68
N ALA A 27 5.44 -40.10 -41.49
CA ALA A 27 5.53 -39.26 -40.31
C ALA A 27 4.64 -38.00 -40.41
N TYR A 28 4.35 -37.51 -41.63
CA TYR A 28 3.33 -36.49 -41.88
C TYR A 28 1.91 -37.04 -41.65
N LEU A 29 1.62 -38.26 -42.11
CA LEU A 29 0.33 -38.92 -41.90
C LEU A 29 0.11 -39.40 -40.45
N ALA A 30 1.18 -39.63 -39.68
CA ALA A 30 1.07 -39.98 -38.26
C ALA A 30 0.55 -38.83 -37.37
N GLY A 31 0.74 -37.57 -37.78
CA GLY A 31 0.14 -36.41 -37.09
C GLY A 31 -1.36 -36.24 -37.37
N LEU A 32 -1.85 -36.80 -38.48
CA LEU A 32 -3.26 -36.77 -38.90
C LEU A 32 -4.08 -37.93 -38.32
N SER A 33 -3.44 -38.93 -37.71
CA SER A 33 -4.10 -40.21 -37.36
C SER A 33 -4.66 -40.31 -35.94
N LEU A 34 -4.52 -39.29 -35.10
CA LEU A 34 -5.21 -39.23 -33.81
C LEU A 34 -6.53 -38.45 -33.93
N GLN A 35 -7.41 -38.90 -34.84
CA GLN A 35 -8.82 -38.57 -34.73
C GLN A 35 -9.40 -39.29 -33.51
N THR A 36 -9.27 -38.67 -32.34
CA THR A 36 -9.98 -39.13 -31.14
C THR A 36 -11.47 -38.83 -31.35
N ARG A 37 -12.20 -39.83 -31.87
CA ARG A 37 -13.67 -39.77 -31.97
C ARG A 37 -14.25 -39.96 -30.57
N ASN A 38 -14.29 -38.88 -29.82
CA ASN A 38 -14.96 -38.88 -28.53
C ASN A 38 -16.45 -38.64 -28.77
N ALA A 39 -17.30 -39.57 -28.32
CA ALA A 39 -18.76 -39.45 -28.44
C ALA A 39 -19.33 -38.25 -27.64
N SER A 40 -18.62 -37.83 -26.59
CA SER A 40 -18.92 -36.68 -25.75
C SER A 40 -17.68 -35.82 -25.55
N ILE A 41 -17.88 -34.50 -25.49
CA ILE A 41 -16.83 -33.49 -25.27
C ILE A 41 -16.06 -33.76 -23.95
N LEU A 42 -16.72 -34.36 -22.96
CA LEU A 42 -16.10 -34.73 -21.69
C LEU A 42 -14.90 -35.68 -21.87
N GLY A 43 -14.88 -36.49 -22.93
CA GLY A 43 -13.76 -37.40 -23.21
C GLY A 43 -12.53 -36.73 -23.83
N SER A 44 -12.66 -35.49 -24.35
CA SER A 44 -11.60 -34.73 -25.03
C SER A 44 -11.00 -33.60 -24.19
N LEU A 45 -11.46 -33.43 -22.94
CA LEU A 45 -10.95 -32.35 -22.10
C LEU A 45 -9.52 -32.64 -21.67
N ALA A 46 -8.63 -31.70 -21.99
CA ALA A 46 -7.24 -31.70 -21.52
C ALA A 46 -6.87 -30.29 -21.06
N ASN A 47 -5.99 -30.20 -20.08
CA ASN A 47 -5.43 -28.92 -19.65
C ASN A 47 -4.46 -28.38 -20.70
N ASN A 48 -4.21 -27.07 -20.64
CA ASN A 48 -3.18 -26.43 -21.46
C ASN A 48 -1.82 -27.16 -21.30
N PRO A 49 -1.08 -27.38 -22.39
CA PRO A 49 0.21 -28.05 -22.31
C PRO A 49 1.15 -27.27 -21.37
N GLY A 50 1.77 -27.98 -20.43
CA GLY A 50 2.61 -27.38 -19.39
C GLY A 50 1.89 -26.99 -18.10
N ALA A 51 0.54 -27.00 -18.05
CA ALA A 51 -0.20 -26.80 -16.80
C ALA A 51 0.02 -27.95 -15.79
N ILE A 52 0.28 -29.16 -16.29
CA ILE A 52 0.61 -30.33 -15.47
C ILE A 52 2.03 -30.77 -15.76
N HIS A 53 2.84 -30.90 -14.71
CA HIS A 53 4.15 -31.53 -14.77
C HIS A 53 4.09 -32.95 -14.21
N GLN A 54 4.87 -33.86 -14.80
CA GLN A 54 4.92 -35.23 -14.33
C GLN A 54 5.48 -35.31 -12.90
N LYS A 55 4.77 -36.00 -12.01
CA LYS A 55 5.21 -36.21 -10.63
C LYS A 55 6.41 -37.16 -10.60
N LYS A 56 7.48 -36.75 -9.92
CA LYS A 56 8.63 -37.61 -9.63
C LYS A 56 8.24 -38.75 -8.68
N ARG A 57 8.17 -39.98 -9.19
CA ARG A 57 7.90 -41.20 -8.41
C ARG A 57 9.22 -41.89 -8.06
N VAL A 58 9.60 -41.85 -6.79
CA VAL A 58 10.86 -42.45 -6.31
C VAL A 58 10.69 -43.94 -5.97
N GLY A 59 11.76 -44.72 -6.05
CA GLY A 59 11.76 -46.15 -5.71
C GLY A 59 10.97 -47.03 -6.70
N ARG A 60 11.04 -46.72 -8.01
CA ARG A 60 10.32 -47.44 -9.08
C ARG A 60 11.27 -47.92 -10.18
N GLY A 61 12.19 -48.80 -9.81
CA GLY A 61 13.16 -49.40 -10.73
C GLY A 61 14.32 -48.49 -11.15
N PRO A 62 15.42 -49.04 -11.69
CA PRO A 62 16.64 -48.30 -11.99
C PRO A 62 16.48 -47.31 -13.15
N SER A 63 15.73 -47.66 -14.19
CA SER A 63 15.53 -46.83 -15.39
C SER A 63 14.79 -45.51 -15.11
N SER A 64 14.02 -45.43 -14.01
CA SER A 64 13.36 -44.20 -13.57
C SER A 64 14.29 -43.06 -13.11
N GLY A 65 15.61 -43.34 -13.01
CA GLY A 65 16.62 -42.41 -12.48
C GLY A 65 16.58 -42.22 -10.94
N HIS A 66 15.58 -42.79 -10.27
CA HIS A 66 15.35 -42.61 -8.83
C HIS A 66 15.04 -43.93 -8.10
N GLY A 67 15.55 -45.05 -8.60
CA GLY A 67 15.30 -46.39 -8.07
C GLY A 67 15.98 -46.64 -6.73
N LYS A 68 17.24 -47.11 -6.77
CA LYS A 68 17.97 -47.68 -5.62
C LYS A 68 18.03 -46.78 -4.38
N THR A 69 18.31 -45.49 -4.55
CA THR A 69 18.49 -44.54 -3.43
C THR A 69 17.32 -43.59 -3.24
N SER A 70 16.32 -43.62 -4.13
CA SER A 70 15.18 -42.70 -4.09
C SER A 70 15.56 -41.21 -4.00
N GLY A 71 16.77 -40.84 -4.46
CA GLY A 71 17.29 -39.47 -4.38
C GLY A 71 17.83 -39.04 -3.01
N ARG A 72 18.00 -39.96 -2.05
CA ARG A 72 18.48 -39.67 -0.69
C ARG A 72 19.99 -39.82 -0.48
N GLY A 73 20.73 -40.29 -1.48
CA GLY A 73 22.16 -40.61 -1.34
C GLY A 73 22.43 -41.92 -0.61
N HIS A 74 23.57 -42.02 0.08
CA HIS A 74 24.04 -43.26 0.73
C HIS A 74 24.34 -43.04 2.22
N LYS A 75 23.92 -44.00 3.06
CA LYS A 75 24.34 -44.26 4.45
C LYS A 75 24.60 -43.01 5.31
N GLY A 76 23.70 -42.03 5.25
CA GLY A 76 23.78 -40.78 6.01
C GLY A 76 22.52 -40.55 6.84
N GLN A 77 22.59 -39.67 7.85
CA GLN A 77 21.45 -39.41 8.74
C GLN A 77 20.18 -38.96 7.98
N LYS A 78 20.32 -38.19 6.88
CA LYS A 78 19.20 -37.78 6.02
C LYS A 78 18.58 -38.94 5.20
N GLN A 79 19.29 -40.05 5.05
CA GLN A 79 18.77 -41.25 4.41
C GLN A 79 17.94 -42.08 5.39
N HIS A 80 18.48 -42.31 6.59
CA HIS A 80 17.86 -43.12 7.65
C HIS A 80 16.73 -42.39 8.40
N GLY A 81 16.82 -41.07 8.53
CA GLY A 81 15.88 -40.26 9.32
C GLY A 81 15.74 -38.83 8.82
N LYS A 82 15.47 -37.90 9.74
CA LYS A 82 15.27 -36.48 9.44
C LYS A 82 16.25 -35.61 10.23
N VAL A 83 16.78 -34.58 9.58
CA VAL A 83 17.52 -33.50 10.22
C VAL A 83 16.70 -32.22 10.04
N LYS A 84 16.56 -31.41 11.09
CA LYS A 84 15.81 -30.15 11.01
C LYS A 84 16.47 -29.23 9.96
N PRO A 85 15.70 -28.56 9.06
CA PRO A 85 16.28 -27.73 8.00
C PRO A 85 17.18 -26.60 8.49
N TRP A 86 16.87 -26.04 9.67
CA TRP A 86 17.61 -24.93 10.28
C TRP A 86 18.79 -25.38 11.17
N PHE A 87 19.12 -26.68 11.21
CA PHE A 87 20.25 -27.18 11.98
C PHE A 87 21.58 -26.89 11.26
N GLN A 88 22.48 -26.13 11.90
CA GLN A 88 23.77 -25.70 11.34
C GLN A 88 24.96 -26.58 11.77
N GLY A 89 24.72 -27.87 12.07
CA GLY A 89 25.80 -28.80 12.42
C GLY A 89 26.41 -28.63 13.81
N GLY A 90 25.74 -27.90 14.71
CA GLY A 90 26.22 -27.57 16.05
C GLY A 90 26.66 -26.11 16.21
N GLN A 91 26.81 -25.37 15.11
CA GLN A 91 27.06 -23.93 15.17
C GLN A 91 25.83 -23.17 15.69
N THR A 92 26.07 -22.14 16.51
CA THR A 92 25.00 -21.25 17.01
C THR A 92 24.39 -20.44 15.85
N PRO A 93 23.06 -20.42 15.69
CA PRO A 93 22.41 -19.76 14.57
C PRO A 93 22.50 -18.24 14.68
N LEU A 94 22.43 -17.55 13.54
CA LEU A 94 22.61 -16.09 13.46
C LEU A 94 21.63 -15.30 14.34
N ILE A 95 20.38 -15.79 14.47
CA ILE A 95 19.36 -15.18 15.32
C ILE A 95 19.71 -15.26 16.82
N VAL A 96 20.49 -16.26 17.24
CA VAL A 96 21.00 -16.37 18.61
C VAL A 96 22.26 -15.53 18.79
N LYS A 97 23.15 -15.52 17.78
CA LYS A 97 24.39 -14.71 17.80
C LYS A 97 24.12 -13.20 17.86
N HIS A 98 23.21 -12.71 17.01
CA HIS A 98 22.92 -11.28 16.87
C HIS A 98 21.67 -10.84 17.63
N GLY A 99 20.80 -11.78 18.01
CA GLY A 99 19.49 -11.47 18.58
C GLY A 99 18.47 -11.00 17.53
N ARG A 100 17.22 -10.81 17.98
CA ARG A 100 16.15 -10.20 17.18
C ARG A 100 16.23 -8.68 17.35
N LYS A 101 16.30 -7.94 16.24
CA LYS A 101 16.32 -6.47 16.26
C LYS A 101 14.91 -5.90 16.18
N GLY A 102 14.64 -4.89 17.02
CA GLY A 102 13.42 -4.10 16.99
C GLY A 102 12.17 -4.84 17.48
N PHE A 103 11.01 -4.22 17.23
CA PHE A 103 9.69 -4.75 17.57
C PHE A 103 8.70 -4.48 16.43
N SER A 104 7.57 -5.19 16.42
CA SER A 104 6.47 -4.92 15.50
C SER A 104 5.46 -4.01 16.18
N ASN A 105 5.16 -2.86 15.59
CA ASN A 105 4.15 -1.94 16.12
C ASN A 105 2.75 -2.37 15.66
N PHE A 106 1.99 -3.01 16.54
CA PHE A 106 0.62 -3.47 16.27
C PHE A 106 -0.44 -2.35 16.35
N ARG A 107 -0.08 -1.19 16.92
CA ARG A 107 -1.00 -0.03 17.05
C ARG A 107 -0.90 0.92 15.87
N ALA A 108 0.10 0.76 15.00
CA ALA A 108 0.25 1.60 13.82
C ALA A 108 -0.92 1.38 12.87
N PRO A 109 -1.66 2.44 12.48
CA PRO A 109 -2.77 2.30 11.56
C PRO A 109 -2.25 1.93 10.17
N GLN A 110 -2.85 0.91 9.56
CA GLN A 110 -2.53 0.51 8.20
C GLN A 110 -3.37 1.34 7.24
N MET A 111 -2.71 2.22 6.49
CA MET A 111 -3.39 3.08 5.51
C MET A 111 -3.33 2.45 4.11
N SER A 112 -4.36 2.71 3.31
CA SER A 112 -4.35 2.47 1.87
C SER A 112 -3.74 3.66 1.17
N GLU A 113 -2.63 3.44 0.48
CA GLU A 113 -1.90 4.48 -0.23
C GLU A 113 -2.51 4.66 -1.61
N VAL A 114 -2.89 5.90 -1.94
CA VAL A 114 -3.39 6.28 -3.26
C VAL A 114 -2.53 7.42 -3.77
N ASN A 115 -2.04 7.31 -4.98
CA ASN A 115 -1.24 8.35 -5.60
C ASN A 115 -2.10 9.25 -6.49
N ILE A 116 -1.64 10.47 -6.70
CA ILE A 116 -2.30 11.46 -7.55
C ILE A 116 -2.41 10.95 -9.01
N ASP A 117 -1.36 10.33 -9.55
CA ASP A 117 -1.37 9.72 -10.89
C ASP A 117 -2.53 8.73 -11.09
N GLN A 118 -2.80 7.90 -10.09
CA GLN A 118 -3.89 6.92 -10.09
C GLN A 118 -5.25 7.62 -10.04
N ILE A 119 -5.40 8.67 -9.24
CA ILE A 119 -6.65 9.42 -9.18
C ILE A 119 -6.95 10.02 -10.57
N GLN A 120 -5.97 10.67 -11.19
CA GLN A 120 -6.15 11.23 -12.53
C GLN A 120 -6.51 10.16 -13.57
N ALA A 121 -5.80 9.02 -13.56
CA ALA A 121 -6.07 7.93 -14.49
C ALA A 121 -7.50 7.36 -14.35
N TRP A 122 -8.06 7.33 -13.14
CA TRP A 122 -9.44 6.88 -12.92
C TRP A 122 -10.47 7.91 -13.37
N ILE A 123 -10.14 9.20 -13.26
CA ILE A 123 -11.02 10.24 -13.80
C ILE A 123 -10.98 10.24 -15.33
N ASP A 124 -9.80 10.08 -15.93
CA ASP A 124 -9.65 9.97 -17.40
C ASP A 124 -10.43 8.75 -17.96
N GLN A 125 -10.54 7.67 -17.18
CA GLN A 125 -11.36 6.49 -17.51
C GLN A 125 -12.87 6.68 -17.27
N GLY A 126 -13.29 7.81 -16.70
CA GLY A 126 -14.69 8.07 -16.34
C GLY A 126 -15.21 7.21 -15.19
N ARG A 127 -14.32 6.64 -14.37
CA ARG A 127 -14.70 5.81 -13.21
C ARG A 127 -14.87 6.61 -11.93
N LEU A 128 -14.31 7.81 -11.88
CA LEU A 128 -14.37 8.72 -10.76
C LEU A 128 -14.83 10.09 -11.25
N ASP A 129 -15.89 10.61 -10.65
CA ASP A 129 -16.44 11.93 -11.01
C ASP A 129 -15.64 13.03 -10.29
N PRO A 130 -14.97 13.95 -11.00
CA PRO A 130 -14.16 15.02 -10.38
C PRO A 130 -15.02 16.13 -9.77
N THR A 131 -16.29 16.23 -10.18
CA THR A 131 -17.23 17.25 -9.70
C THR A 131 -17.80 16.94 -8.32
N LYS A 132 -17.74 15.67 -7.90
CA LYS A 132 -18.19 15.21 -6.59
C LYS A 132 -17.01 15.16 -5.63
N GLN A 133 -17.32 15.25 -4.34
CA GLN A 133 -16.31 15.10 -3.30
C GLN A 133 -15.77 13.67 -3.29
N ILE A 134 -14.46 13.53 -3.46
CA ILE A 134 -13.75 12.25 -3.45
C ILE A 134 -13.55 11.82 -2.00
N THR A 135 -14.33 10.83 -1.57
CA THR A 135 -14.32 10.29 -0.21
C THR A 135 -13.73 8.87 -0.18
N PRO A 136 -13.41 8.28 1.01
CA PRO A 136 -12.94 6.91 1.07
C PRO A 136 -13.95 5.90 0.51
N LYS A 137 -15.25 6.22 0.55
CA LYS A 137 -16.31 5.43 -0.05
C LYS A 137 -16.15 5.37 -1.57
N GLU A 138 -16.10 6.54 -2.21
CA GLU A 138 -15.96 6.66 -3.67
C GLU A 138 -14.68 5.98 -4.18
N LEU A 139 -13.56 6.13 -3.46
CA LEU A 139 -12.28 5.51 -3.83
C LEU A 139 -12.31 3.97 -3.77
N ILE A 140 -13.14 3.40 -2.90
CA ILE A 140 -13.30 1.94 -2.78
C ILE A 140 -14.32 1.45 -3.81
N GLU A 141 -15.44 2.15 -3.98
CA GLU A 141 -16.50 1.78 -4.95
C GLU A 141 -15.99 1.86 -6.40
N CYS A 142 -15.18 2.87 -6.73
CA CYS A 142 -14.55 2.97 -8.04
C CYS A 142 -13.40 1.97 -8.23
N GLY A 143 -13.01 1.22 -7.19
CA GLY A 143 -11.99 0.18 -7.25
C GLY A 143 -10.55 0.68 -7.41
N ILE A 144 -10.25 1.94 -7.05
CA ILE A 144 -8.87 2.40 -6.88
C ILE A 144 -8.20 1.62 -5.74
N ILE A 145 -8.96 1.40 -4.66
CA ILE A 145 -8.50 0.68 -3.47
C ILE A 145 -9.17 -0.70 -3.43
N GLY A 146 -8.37 -1.76 -3.49
CA GLY A 146 -8.91 -3.13 -3.47
C GLY A 146 -9.30 -3.67 -2.09
N THR A 147 -8.59 -3.28 -1.03
CA THR A 147 -8.83 -3.79 0.33
C THR A 147 -9.11 -2.68 1.33
N LEU A 148 -10.09 -2.94 2.21
CA LEU A 148 -10.49 -2.04 3.27
C LEU A 148 -9.50 -2.12 4.44
N LYS A 149 -8.79 -1.02 4.68
CA LYS A 149 -7.85 -0.85 5.80
C LYS A 149 -8.34 0.23 6.79
N ASP A 150 -7.46 0.75 7.64
CA ASP A 150 -7.85 1.69 8.71
C ASP A 150 -8.18 3.09 8.19
N GLY A 151 -7.63 3.46 7.03
CA GLY A 151 -7.88 4.74 6.37
C GLY A 151 -7.24 4.82 4.99
N VAL A 152 -7.34 5.99 4.36
CA VAL A 152 -6.76 6.29 3.06
C VAL A 152 -5.76 7.42 3.20
N LYS A 153 -4.55 7.21 2.66
CA LYS A 153 -3.50 8.23 2.58
C LYS A 153 -3.22 8.58 1.13
N ILE A 154 -3.38 9.86 0.78
CA ILE A 154 -2.99 10.34 -0.56
C ILE A 154 -1.53 10.76 -0.57
N LEU A 155 -0.84 10.36 -1.63
CA LEU A 155 0.58 10.58 -1.88
C LEU A 155 0.78 11.33 -3.21
N SER A 156 1.88 12.05 -3.33
CA SER A 156 2.12 13.01 -4.42
C SER A 156 2.79 12.43 -5.67
N ARG A 157 2.81 11.12 -5.88
CA ARG A 157 3.42 10.57 -7.09
C ARG A 157 2.58 10.98 -8.31
N GLY A 158 3.24 11.61 -9.28
CA GLY A 158 2.61 12.18 -10.47
C GLY A 158 1.82 13.46 -10.20
N ALA A 159 2.28 14.31 -9.26
CA ALA A 159 1.68 15.60 -8.96
C ALA A 159 1.36 16.43 -10.22
N ASP A 160 2.27 16.45 -11.20
CA ASP A 160 2.14 17.23 -12.44
C ASP A 160 1.03 16.73 -13.38
N THR A 161 0.45 15.56 -13.11
CA THR A 161 -0.57 14.95 -13.98
C THR A 161 -1.98 15.45 -13.71
N LEU A 162 -2.21 16.16 -12.59
CA LEU A 162 -3.52 16.73 -12.28
C LEU A 162 -3.86 17.85 -13.25
N LYS A 163 -4.96 17.66 -13.98
CA LYS A 163 -5.45 18.64 -14.97
C LYS A 163 -6.63 19.47 -14.47
N GLN A 164 -7.32 18.97 -13.45
CA GLN A 164 -8.63 19.44 -13.04
C GLN A 164 -8.68 19.61 -11.52
N PRO A 165 -9.44 20.59 -11.02
CA PRO A 165 -9.63 20.78 -9.59
C PRO A 165 -10.44 19.62 -9.03
N ILE A 166 -9.98 19.04 -7.93
CA ILE A 166 -10.65 17.96 -7.22
C ILE A 166 -10.92 18.35 -5.77
N ASP A 167 -12.09 17.99 -5.24
CA ASP A 167 -12.42 18.13 -3.82
C ASP A 167 -12.21 16.78 -3.13
N VAL A 168 -11.27 16.73 -2.19
CA VAL A 168 -10.81 15.47 -1.60
C VAL A 168 -10.96 15.48 -0.09
N MET A 169 -11.74 14.52 0.42
CA MET A 169 -11.86 14.23 1.84
C MET A 169 -11.33 12.82 2.15
N VAL A 170 -10.18 12.71 2.81
CA VAL A 170 -9.57 11.40 3.16
C VAL A 170 -8.97 11.40 4.57
N SER A 171 -8.38 10.28 5.00
CA SER A 171 -7.80 10.16 6.34
C SER A 171 -6.52 10.97 6.50
N ARG A 172 -5.57 10.84 5.56
CA ARG A 172 -4.26 11.52 5.61
C ARG A 172 -3.81 11.91 4.22
N ILE A 173 -2.96 12.94 4.12
CA ILE A 173 -2.40 13.41 2.84
C ILE A 173 -0.94 13.82 3.08
N SER A 174 -0.06 13.57 2.11
CA SER A 174 1.32 14.08 2.17
C SER A 174 1.37 15.59 1.91
N ALA A 175 2.29 16.31 2.56
CA ALA A 175 2.41 17.76 2.38
C ALA A 175 2.56 18.17 0.89
N SER A 176 3.37 17.44 0.13
CA SER A 176 3.53 17.66 -1.31
C SER A 176 2.25 17.38 -2.12
N ALA A 177 1.36 16.51 -1.64
CA ALA A 177 0.09 16.25 -2.31
C ALA A 177 -0.95 17.32 -1.99
N ILE A 178 -0.92 17.88 -0.77
CA ILE A 178 -1.74 19.04 -0.42
C ILE A 178 -1.41 20.20 -1.35
N ALA A 179 -0.12 20.53 -1.48
CA ALA A 179 0.34 21.59 -2.39
C ALA A 179 -0.11 21.34 -3.83
N ALA A 180 0.15 20.15 -4.38
CA ALA A 180 -0.22 19.83 -5.75
C ALA A 180 -1.74 19.92 -6.03
N ILE A 181 -2.58 19.52 -5.07
CA ILE A 181 -4.04 19.62 -5.22
C ILE A 181 -4.51 21.07 -5.12
N GLU A 182 -3.94 21.86 -4.19
CA GLU A 182 -4.27 23.28 -4.04
C GLU A 182 -3.78 24.12 -5.23
N ASP A 183 -2.59 23.82 -5.78
CA ASP A 183 -2.04 24.45 -6.98
C ASP A 183 -2.92 24.18 -8.21
N ALA A 184 -3.53 23.00 -8.28
CA ALA A 184 -4.53 22.65 -9.28
C ALA A 184 -5.93 23.28 -9.02
N GLY A 185 -6.08 24.09 -7.98
CA GLY A 185 -7.34 24.74 -7.59
C GLY A 185 -8.35 23.81 -6.89
N GLY A 186 -7.90 22.65 -6.41
CA GLY A 186 -8.69 21.70 -5.64
C GLY A 186 -8.88 22.09 -4.18
N LYS A 187 -9.71 21.32 -3.47
CA LYS A 187 -9.93 21.46 -2.03
C LYS A 187 -9.51 20.18 -1.31
N VAL A 188 -8.94 20.37 -0.13
CA VAL A 188 -8.38 19.28 0.65
C VAL A 188 -8.89 19.34 2.08
N LEU A 189 -9.46 18.24 2.57
CA LEU A 189 -9.88 18.09 3.96
C LEU A 189 -9.46 16.72 4.50
N THR A 190 -8.75 16.69 5.63
CA THR A 190 -8.43 15.44 6.33
C THR A 190 -9.40 15.19 7.47
N ARG A 191 -10.02 14.00 7.47
CA ARG A 191 -11.03 13.59 8.45
C ARG A 191 -10.64 12.28 9.14
N TYR A 192 -10.97 12.15 10.42
CA TYR A 192 -10.75 10.91 11.15
C TYR A 192 -11.69 9.80 10.69
N TYR A 193 -11.12 8.63 10.44
CA TYR A 193 -11.87 7.42 10.13
C TYR A 193 -11.33 6.24 10.93
N THR A 194 -12.19 5.26 11.12
CA THR A 194 -11.80 3.91 11.55
C THR A 194 -12.19 2.92 10.47
N LYS A 195 -11.56 1.74 10.49
CA LYS A 195 -11.92 0.62 9.60
C LYS A 195 -13.42 0.34 9.58
N LEU A 196 -14.04 0.35 10.76
CA LEU A 196 -15.47 0.10 10.93
C LEU A 196 -16.32 1.26 10.38
N ALA A 197 -15.88 2.52 10.56
CA ALA A 197 -16.57 3.67 9.98
C ALA A 197 -16.58 3.62 8.44
N ILE A 198 -15.44 3.29 7.81
CA ILE A 198 -15.36 3.13 6.35
C ILE A 198 -16.28 2.00 5.88
N LYS A 199 -16.32 0.89 6.61
CA LYS A 199 -17.24 -0.21 6.30
C LYS A 199 -18.70 0.24 6.32
N ARG A 200 -19.10 1.08 7.28
CA ARG A 200 -20.46 1.63 7.38
C ARG A 200 -20.79 2.65 6.29
N LEU A 201 -19.80 3.42 5.84
CA LEU A 201 -19.98 4.31 4.69
C LEU A 201 -20.28 3.51 3.41
N LEU A 202 -19.60 2.38 3.21
CA LEU A 202 -19.84 1.50 2.07
C LEU A 202 -21.19 0.79 2.13
N THR A 203 -21.64 0.37 3.32
CA THR A 203 -22.97 -0.24 3.48
C THR A 203 -24.10 0.80 3.45
N GLY A 204 -23.79 2.10 3.41
CA GLY A 204 -24.78 3.18 3.42
C GLY A 204 -25.45 3.41 4.77
N GLU A 205 -24.93 2.84 5.86
CA GLU A 205 -25.47 3.02 7.21
C GLU A 205 -25.04 4.34 7.86
N SER A 206 -24.00 4.97 7.32
CA SER A 206 -23.44 6.25 7.72
C SER A 206 -23.28 7.17 6.51
N VAL A 207 -23.27 8.47 6.76
CA VAL A 207 -22.92 9.49 5.76
C VAL A 207 -21.64 10.21 6.12
N ASN A 208 -20.94 10.66 5.08
CA ASN A 208 -19.75 11.45 5.25
C ASN A 208 -20.10 12.89 5.62
N THR A 209 -19.39 13.43 6.60
CA THR A 209 -19.65 14.75 7.16
C THR A 209 -18.34 15.49 7.28
N ASP A 210 -18.25 16.75 6.89
CA ASP A 210 -16.96 17.47 6.97
C ASP A 210 -16.66 17.94 8.40
N LYS A 211 -17.69 18.25 9.20
CA LYS A 211 -17.56 18.87 10.52
C LYS A 211 -17.55 17.83 11.67
N PRO A 212 -16.95 18.15 12.83
CA PRO A 212 -17.09 17.32 14.03
C PRO A 212 -18.50 17.40 14.60
N LEU A 213 -18.81 16.52 15.55
CA LEU A 213 -20.04 16.66 16.32
C LEU A 213 -19.97 17.93 17.19
N PRO A 214 -20.97 18.83 17.13
CA PRO A 214 -20.95 20.04 17.93
C PRO A 214 -21.12 19.71 19.43
N GLN A 215 -20.51 20.52 20.30
CA GLN A 215 -20.52 20.34 21.74
C GLN A 215 -21.30 21.47 22.43
N GLY A 216 -22.07 21.14 23.47
CA GLY A 216 -22.86 22.12 24.23
C GLY A 216 -24.37 21.86 24.14
N ALA A 217 -25.12 22.37 25.13
CA ALA A 217 -26.57 22.18 25.22
C ALA A 217 -27.33 22.83 24.06
N GLU A 218 -26.81 23.94 23.54
CA GLU A 218 -27.42 24.75 22.46
C GLU A 218 -27.61 23.97 21.16
N HIS A 219 -26.76 22.97 20.89
CA HIS A 219 -26.82 22.21 19.64
C HIS A 219 -27.69 20.95 19.72
N VAL A 220 -28.10 20.53 20.92
CA VAL A 220 -28.77 19.23 21.13
C VAL A 220 -30.04 19.13 20.29
N ASP A 221 -30.90 20.14 20.33
CA ASP A 221 -32.17 20.12 19.60
C ASP A 221 -31.96 20.09 18.09
N THR A 222 -30.98 20.86 17.60
CA THR A 222 -30.64 20.90 16.16
C THR A 222 -30.09 19.55 15.67
N VAL A 223 -29.23 18.91 16.47
CA VAL A 223 -28.65 17.60 16.14
C VAL A 223 -29.70 16.50 16.21
N LEU A 224 -30.60 16.55 17.20
CA LEU A 224 -31.71 15.60 17.31
C LEU A 224 -32.70 15.75 16.16
N ALA A 225 -33.03 16.99 15.76
CA ALA A 225 -33.86 17.24 14.59
C ALA A 225 -33.21 16.68 13.31
N THR A 226 -31.92 16.94 13.12
CA THR A 226 -31.16 16.42 11.99
C THR A 226 -31.10 14.89 12.00
N ALA A 227 -30.88 14.28 13.16
CA ALA A 227 -30.82 12.83 13.31
C ALA A 227 -32.17 12.14 13.10
N ARG A 228 -33.28 12.78 13.47
CA ARG A 228 -34.64 12.28 13.19
C ARG A 228 -34.99 12.37 11.70
N ALA A 229 -34.46 13.37 11.00
CA ALA A 229 -34.68 13.55 9.56
C ALA A 229 -33.77 12.64 8.71
N ALA A 230 -32.56 12.35 9.18
CA ALA A 230 -31.59 11.55 8.43
C ALA A 230 -31.92 10.04 8.48
N PRO A 231 -31.80 9.30 7.37
CA PRO A 231 -32.02 7.85 7.35
C PRO A 231 -30.85 7.03 7.92
N PHE A 232 -29.78 7.68 8.41
CA PHE A 232 -28.53 7.02 8.80
C PHE A 232 -28.55 6.57 10.26
N ARG A 233 -28.18 5.32 10.49
CA ARG A 233 -28.18 4.71 11.83
C ARG A 233 -26.96 5.06 12.65
N TYR A 234 -25.81 5.18 12.00
CA TYR A 234 -24.52 5.35 12.67
C TYR A 234 -23.86 6.67 12.30
N ARG A 235 -23.30 7.35 13.30
CA ARG A 235 -22.46 8.53 13.11
C ARG A 235 -21.02 8.13 12.81
N LEU A 236 -20.29 9.03 12.17
CA LEU A 236 -18.84 8.93 12.10
C LEU A 236 -18.22 9.22 13.48
N PRO A 237 -17.18 8.48 13.87
CA PRO A 237 -16.45 8.75 15.11
C PRO A 237 -15.56 9.97 14.95
N ASP A 238 -15.42 10.73 16.04
CA ASP A 238 -14.38 11.76 16.20
C ASP A 238 -13.17 11.14 16.95
N PRO A 239 -11.95 11.69 16.83
CA PRO A 239 -10.75 11.12 17.43
C PRO A 239 -10.78 11.24 18.96
N THR A 240 -10.29 10.20 19.63
CA THR A 240 -10.20 10.15 21.10
C THR A 240 -8.76 10.16 21.61
N SER A 241 -7.82 9.67 20.81
CA SER A 241 -6.40 9.64 21.19
C SER A 241 -5.79 11.03 21.06
N ARG A 242 -4.85 11.38 21.94
CA ARG A 242 -4.12 12.66 21.86
C ARG A 242 -3.46 12.83 20.49
N GLU A 243 -2.77 11.80 20.00
CA GLU A 243 -2.06 11.84 18.72
C GLU A 243 -3.01 12.11 17.54
N ASP A 244 -4.18 11.46 17.51
CA ASP A 244 -5.15 11.68 16.45
C ASP A 244 -5.78 13.07 16.57
N ILE A 245 -6.14 13.54 17.78
CA ILE A 245 -6.69 14.89 17.96
C ILE A 245 -5.71 15.95 17.47
N GLU A 246 -4.44 15.87 17.87
CA GLU A 246 -3.40 16.81 17.45
C GLU A 246 -3.22 16.78 15.91
N TYR A 247 -3.27 15.60 15.28
CA TYR A 247 -3.16 15.45 13.83
C TYR A 247 -4.29 16.16 13.06
N TYR A 248 -5.55 15.96 13.44
CA TYR A 248 -6.69 16.59 12.74
C TYR A 248 -6.98 18.02 13.19
N ARG A 249 -6.29 18.51 14.23
CA ARG A 249 -6.37 19.90 14.70
C ARG A 249 -5.35 20.79 13.96
N ASP A 250 -4.27 20.23 13.42
CA ASP A 250 -3.25 21.02 12.71
C ASP A 250 -3.73 21.51 11.32
N PRO A 251 -3.71 22.83 11.03
CA PRO A 251 -4.00 23.34 9.69
C PRO A 251 -3.02 22.85 8.61
N ALA A 252 -1.78 22.48 8.95
CA ALA A 252 -0.80 21.94 8.01
C ALA A 252 -1.27 20.63 7.35
N HIS A 253 -2.11 19.86 8.04
CA HIS A 253 -2.71 18.63 7.51
C HIS A 253 -4.10 18.87 6.89
N ARG A 254 -4.58 20.12 6.86
CA ARG A 254 -5.97 20.47 6.50
C ARG A 254 -6.98 19.67 7.32
N GLY A 255 -6.67 19.49 8.60
CA GLY A 255 -7.50 18.74 9.53
C GLY A 255 -8.84 19.42 9.77
N TYR A 256 -9.91 18.64 9.78
CA TYR A 256 -11.27 19.16 9.96
C TYR A 256 -11.52 19.82 11.34
N LEU A 257 -10.66 19.60 12.34
CA LEU A 257 -10.72 20.26 13.65
C LEU A 257 -9.90 21.56 13.72
N SER A 258 -9.19 21.93 12.65
CA SER A 258 -8.30 23.12 12.64
C SER A 258 -9.03 24.44 12.86
N HIS A 259 -10.31 24.53 12.52
CA HIS A 259 -11.15 25.70 12.79
C HIS A 259 -11.33 26.02 14.29
N GLN A 260 -10.98 25.08 15.18
CA GLN A 260 -11.04 25.28 16.63
C GLN A 260 -9.81 26.00 17.19
N LEU A 261 -8.73 26.14 16.41
CA LEU A 261 -7.52 26.82 16.83
C LEU A 261 -7.63 28.33 16.62
N ALA A 262 -7.20 29.10 17.63
CA ALA A 262 -6.95 30.52 17.45
C ALA A 262 -5.69 30.74 16.57
N PRO A 263 -5.60 31.87 15.84
CA PRO A 263 -4.40 32.19 15.08
C PRO A 263 -3.18 32.30 16.01
N GLY A 264 -2.12 31.53 15.73
CA GLY A 264 -0.91 31.46 16.55
C GLY A 264 -0.96 30.43 17.69
N GLU A 265 -2.08 29.73 17.88
CA GLU A 265 -2.19 28.63 18.84
C GLU A 265 -1.50 27.36 18.30
N SER A 266 -0.86 26.60 19.19
CA SER A 266 -0.27 25.30 18.86
C SER A 266 -1.37 24.24 18.69
N PRO A 267 -1.29 23.36 17.66
CA PRO A 267 -2.17 22.21 17.54
C PRO A 267 -2.05 21.23 18.71
N SER A 268 -0.88 21.18 19.38
CA SER A 268 -0.65 20.25 20.48
C SER A 268 -1.55 20.55 21.68
N LEU A 269 -2.08 19.49 22.29
CA LEU A 269 -2.85 19.57 23.53
C LEU A 269 -1.97 19.82 24.77
N TYR A 270 -0.65 19.71 24.62
CA TYR A 270 0.31 19.86 25.71
C TYR A 270 1.30 20.99 25.45
N PHE A 271 1.93 21.01 24.26
CA PHE A 271 2.95 22.00 23.94
C PHE A 271 2.33 23.31 23.45
N ARG A 272 2.87 24.44 23.93
CA ARG A 272 2.47 25.79 23.54
C ARG A 272 3.58 26.47 22.75
N VAL A 273 3.22 27.38 21.85
CA VAL A 273 4.19 28.23 21.17
C VAL A 273 4.79 29.17 22.23
N PRO A 274 6.13 29.17 22.44
CA PRO A 274 6.74 30.07 23.39
C PRO A 274 6.52 31.52 22.94
N GLY A 275 6.09 32.38 23.88
CA GLY A 275 6.04 33.81 23.62
C GLY A 275 7.45 34.36 23.42
N VAL A 276 7.60 35.35 22.54
CA VAL A 276 8.87 36.09 22.41
C VAL A 276 9.04 36.94 23.66
N HIS A 277 9.76 36.42 24.65
CA HIS A 277 10.18 37.21 25.81
C HIS A 277 11.39 38.04 25.40
N LYS A 278 11.19 39.33 25.09
CA LYS A 278 12.33 40.24 24.93
C LYS A 278 13.08 40.34 26.28
N ILE A 279 14.38 40.07 26.29
CA ILE A 279 15.20 40.22 27.49
C ILE A 279 15.21 41.72 27.84
N LYS A 280 14.89 42.08 29.09
CA LYS A 280 14.77 43.50 29.53
C LYS A 280 16.00 44.34 29.18
N SER A 281 17.19 43.74 29.15
CA SER A 281 18.45 44.39 28.77
C SER A 281 18.51 44.78 27.29
N GLU A 282 18.01 43.92 26.40
CA GLU A 282 17.95 44.17 24.95
C GLU A 282 16.91 45.22 24.62
N VAL A 283 15.75 45.20 25.28
CA VAL A 283 14.74 46.27 25.14
C VAL A 283 15.29 47.63 25.56
N LYS A 284 16.12 47.67 26.62
CA LYS A 284 16.74 48.93 27.09
C LYS A 284 17.84 49.42 26.14
N LYS A 285 18.61 48.51 25.52
CA LYS A 285 19.59 48.84 24.49
C LYS A 285 18.95 49.29 23.18
N GLU A 286 17.88 48.62 22.73
CA GLU A 286 17.10 49.04 21.55
C GLU A 286 16.53 50.45 21.77
N LYS A 287 15.97 50.73 22.95
CA LYS A 287 15.45 52.07 23.30
C LYS A 287 16.54 53.14 23.30
N ALA A 288 17.69 52.87 23.93
CA ALA A 288 18.82 53.80 23.93
C ALA A 288 19.35 54.06 22.51
N ALA A 289 19.47 53.02 21.67
CA ALA A 289 19.90 53.17 20.28
C ALA A 289 18.88 53.92 19.41
N THR A 290 17.58 53.75 19.65
CA THR A 290 16.54 54.58 18.98
C THR A 290 16.54 56.03 19.46
N GLU A 291 16.87 56.29 20.72
CA GLU A 291 17.02 57.65 21.24
C GLU A 291 18.29 58.32 20.68
N GLU A 292 19.37 57.58 20.48
CA GLU A 292 20.64 58.07 19.88
C GLU A 292 20.55 58.30 18.36
N THR A 293 19.59 57.71 17.66
CA THR A 293 19.39 57.88 16.21
C THR A 293 18.36 58.96 15.85
N LEU A 294 17.69 59.53 16.85
CA LEU A 294 16.73 60.65 16.72
C LEU A 294 17.36 62.02 17.00
N PHE A 295 18.69 62.08 17.18
CA PHE A 295 19.49 63.31 17.27
C PHE A 295 20.47 63.42 16.09
#